data_AF-A0A3B8HK30-F1
#
_entry.id   AF-A0A3B8HK30-F1
#
_cell.length_a   1.000
_cell.length_b   1.000
_cell.length_c   1.000
_cell.angle_alpha   90.00
_cell.angle_beta   90.00
_cell.angle_gamma   90.00
#
_symmetry.space_group_name_H-M   'P 1'
#
loop_
_entity.id
_entity.type
_entity.pdbx_description
1 polymer ?
#
loop_
_entity_poly.entity_id
_entity_poly.type
_entity_poly.pdbx_seq_one_letter_code
_entity_poly.pdbx_strand_id
1 'polypeptide(L)'
;MIAQSLESLRKSETRQYDRFVRINIPQFVLEYVKNGKVEATHRVIVGKSSGKRVKAQGRMIGENQTPTLVSSIQQMVFNPRWYVSDRISLELDGEAASDPNYFERLGMVKMASSYPWGSPRLYQRPGPGNPLGRVKFEFPNVYAVFLHDTPKKFLFQRARRDFSHGCMRLDRALDFARLLLRDDANPT
;
A
#
# COMPACT_ATOMS: atom_id res chain seq x y z
N MET A 1 6.91 22.64 15.30
CA MET A 1 7.44 21.91 14.12
C MET A 1 8.50 20.88 14.52
N ILE A 2 9.70 21.28 14.96
CA ILE A 2 10.77 20.32 15.36
C ILE A 2 10.37 19.44 16.56
N ALA A 3 9.75 20.02 17.59
CA ALA A 3 9.36 19.29 18.81
C ALA A 3 8.43 18.08 18.54
N GLN A 4 7.44 18.23 17.65
CA GLN A 4 6.51 17.14 17.28
C GLN A 4 7.18 16.04 16.46
N SER A 5 8.10 16.40 15.56
CA SER A 5 8.91 15.42 14.82
C SER A 5 9.83 14.64 15.76
N LEU A 6 10.48 15.32 16.71
CA LEU A 6 11.31 14.68 17.73
C LEU A 6 10.49 13.79 18.66
N GLU A 7 9.30 14.22 19.07
CA GLU A 7 8.38 13.42 19.87
C GLU A 7 7.94 12.15 19.13
N SER A 8 7.61 12.26 17.85
CA SER A 8 7.26 11.11 17.00
C SER A 8 8.44 10.14 16.85
N LEU A 9 9.68 10.66 16.69
CA LEU A 9 10.89 9.85 16.65
C LEU A 9 11.23 9.20 17.99
N ARG A 10 10.87 9.82 19.12
CA ARG A 10 11.06 9.25 20.47
C ARG A 10 10.05 8.15 20.77
N LYS A 11 8.80 8.31 20.32
CA LYS A 11 7.73 7.31 20.45
C LYS A 11 7.85 6.17 19.44
N SER A 12 8.78 6.26 18.49
CA SER A 12 8.95 5.23 17.48
C SER A 12 9.59 3.98 18.07
N GLU A 13 8.86 2.87 17.99
CA GLU A 13 9.33 1.53 18.36
C GLU A 13 10.42 0.99 17.42
N THR A 14 10.89 1.75 16.42
CA THR A 14 11.95 1.28 15.53
C THR A 14 13.34 1.33 16.16
N ARG A 15 13.53 2.09 17.26
CA ARG A 15 14.83 2.26 17.93
C ARG A 15 15.40 0.98 18.56
N GLN A 16 14.55 0.00 18.82
CA GLN A 16 14.93 -1.30 19.37
C GLN A 16 15.36 -2.30 18.28
N TYR A 17 15.28 -1.94 17.01
CA TYR A 17 15.66 -2.81 15.90
C TYR A 17 16.85 -2.23 15.15
N ASP A 18 17.87 -3.05 14.92
CA ASP A 18 19.02 -2.67 14.09
C ASP A 18 18.68 -2.68 12.61
N ARG A 19 17.60 -3.36 12.21
CA ARG A 19 17.11 -3.46 10.84
C ARG A 19 15.62 -3.17 10.79
N PHE A 20 15.21 -2.14 10.05
CA PHE A 20 13.80 -1.81 9.89
C PHE A 20 13.52 -1.03 8.60
N VAL A 21 12.24 -0.97 8.26
CA VAL A 21 11.72 -0.15 7.19
C VAL A 21 10.95 1.01 7.82
N ARG A 22 11.27 2.25 7.42
CA ARG A 22 10.56 3.45 7.88
C ARG A 22 9.92 4.13 6.69
N ILE A 23 8.64 4.48 6.84
CA ILE A 23 7.92 5.28 5.85
C ILE A 23 7.59 6.62 6.48
N ASN A 24 8.19 7.68 5.94
CA ASN A 24 7.83 9.04 6.27
C ASN A 24 6.69 9.48 5.35
N ILE A 25 5.45 9.31 5.82
CA ILE A 25 4.21 9.59 5.06
C ILE A 25 4.21 11.00 4.45
N PRO A 26 4.41 12.11 5.19
CA PRO A 26 4.38 13.45 4.62
C PRO A 26 5.56 13.75 3.68
N GLN A 27 6.67 13.02 3.79
CA GLN A 27 7.81 13.14 2.88
C GLN A 27 7.66 12.26 1.64
N PHE A 28 6.72 11.30 1.64
CA PHE A 28 6.52 10.34 0.56
C PHE A 28 7.79 9.52 0.26
N VAL A 29 8.47 9.09 1.32
CA VAL A 29 9.75 8.37 1.27
C VAL A 29 9.71 7.14 2.17
N LEU A 30 10.28 6.04 1.67
CA LEU A 30 10.62 4.85 2.42
C LEU A 30 12.13 4.76 2.56
N GLU A 31 12.60 4.47 3.75
CA GLU A 31 14.00 4.19 4.06
C GLU A 31 14.11 2.76 4.59
N TYR A 32 15.07 2.03 4.05
CA TYR A 32 15.54 0.79 4.64
C TYR A 32 16.79 1.08 5.47
N VAL A 33 16.69 0.84 6.76
CA VAL A 33 17.74 1.15 7.74
C VAL A 33 18.33 -0.15 8.26
N LYS A 34 19.66 -0.23 8.30
CA LYS A 34 20.43 -1.35 8.84
C LYS A 34 21.63 -0.81 9.62
N ASN A 35 21.83 -1.28 10.85
CA ASN A 35 22.94 -0.87 11.72
C ASN A 35 23.07 0.65 11.85
N GLY A 36 21.93 1.35 11.98
CA GLY A 36 21.87 2.81 12.08
C GLY A 36 22.12 3.58 10.78
N LYS A 37 22.37 2.90 9.65
CA LYS A 37 22.61 3.52 8.33
C LYS A 37 21.42 3.32 7.40
N VAL A 38 21.10 4.33 6.61
CA VAL A 38 20.13 4.21 5.52
C VAL A 38 20.83 3.54 4.34
N GLU A 39 20.51 2.27 4.10
CA GLU A 39 21.09 1.46 3.03
C GLU A 39 20.35 1.66 1.70
N ALA A 40 19.05 1.98 1.76
CA ALA A 40 18.28 2.28 0.57
C ALA A 40 17.15 3.28 0.84
N THR A 41 16.79 4.04 -0.20
CA THR A 41 15.67 4.97 -0.20
C THR A 41 14.78 4.77 -1.42
N HIS A 42 13.47 4.83 -1.20
CA HIS A 42 12.45 4.66 -2.24
C HIS A 42 11.42 5.79 -2.17
N ARG A 43 10.91 6.20 -3.32
CA ARG A 43 9.74 7.09 -3.37
C ARG A 43 8.48 6.28 -3.11
N VAL A 44 7.57 6.87 -2.35
CA VAL A 44 6.30 6.25 -1.95
C VAL A 44 5.13 7.08 -2.47
N ILE A 45 4.06 6.41 -2.87
CA ILE A 45 2.72 7.02 -2.98
C ILE A 45 1.90 6.53 -1.80
N VAL A 46 1.27 7.44 -1.08
CA VAL A 46 0.49 7.16 0.13
C VAL A 46 -0.98 7.50 -0.09
N GLY A 47 -1.77 7.23 0.94
CA GLY A 47 -3.18 7.54 1.00
C GLY A 47 -3.48 9.03 0.90
N LYS A 48 -4.61 9.39 0.29
CA LYS A 48 -5.07 10.79 0.17
C LYS A 48 -5.04 11.48 1.54
N SER A 49 -4.39 12.64 1.62
CA SER A 49 -4.35 13.40 2.88
C SER A 49 -5.68 14.07 3.19
N SER A 50 -6.49 14.34 2.16
CA SER A 50 -7.84 14.90 2.25
C SER A 50 -8.91 13.81 2.29
N GLY A 51 -10.01 14.07 2.98
CA GLY A 51 -11.18 13.18 3.02
C GLY A 51 -11.94 13.29 4.32
N LYS A 52 -13.11 12.63 4.38
CA LYS A 52 -13.89 12.53 5.63
C LYS A 52 -13.10 11.75 6.66
N ARG A 53 -13.29 12.09 7.94
CA ARG A 53 -12.75 11.28 9.03
C ARG A 53 -13.72 10.15 9.35
N VAL A 54 -13.21 8.94 9.47
CA VAL A 54 -13.97 7.75 9.83
C VAL A 54 -13.35 7.12 11.07
N LYS A 55 -14.19 6.49 11.88
CA LYS A 55 -13.74 5.73 13.04
C LYS A 55 -13.29 4.36 12.55
N ALA A 56 -11.99 4.12 12.56
CA ALA A 56 -11.41 2.80 12.32
C ALA A 56 -10.71 2.35 13.60
N GLN A 57 -11.18 1.24 14.17
CA GLN A 57 -10.60 0.63 15.38
C GLN A 57 -10.43 1.61 16.55
N GLY A 58 -11.50 2.34 16.87
CA GLY A 58 -11.49 3.30 17.99
C GLY A 58 -10.75 4.60 17.71
N ARG A 59 -10.06 4.74 16.56
CA ARG A 59 -9.33 5.96 16.17
C ARG A 59 -9.99 6.66 14.99
N MET A 60 -9.98 7.98 15.00
CA MET A 60 -10.48 8.79 13.88
C MET A 60 -9.37 8.99 12.84
N ILE A 61 -9.44 8.25 11.73
CA ILE A 61 -8.51 8.36 10.60
C ILE A 61 -9.22 8.96 9.38
N GLY A 62 -8.49 9.61 8.47
CA GLY A 62 -9.07 10.00 7.19
C GLY A 62 -9.39 8.76 6.35
N GLU A 63 -10.54 8.77 5.68
CA GLU A 63 -11.10 7.65 4.93
C GLU A 63 -10.07 6.90 4.06
N ASN A 64 -9.18 7.65 3.41
CA ASN A 64 -8.15 7.14 2.49
C ASN A 64 -6.74 7.40 2.99
N GLN A 65 -6.56 7.91 4.21
CA GLN A 65 -5.24 8.22 4.73
C GLN A 65 -4.46 6.93 5.02
N THR A 66 -3.16 6.95 4.74
CA THR A 66 -2.28 5.90 5.24
C THR A 66 -2.20 6.02 6.77
N PRO A 67 -2.56 4.97 7.52
CA PRO A 67 -2.51 5.00 8.98
C PRO A 67 -1.07 4.90 9.49
N THR A 68 -0.78 5.56 10.61
CA THR A 68 0.47 5.34 11.34
C THR A 68 0.38 4.04 12.12
N LEU A 69 1.33 3.12 11.90
CA LEU A 69 1.40 1.82 12.57
C LEU A 69 2.85 1.32 12.64
N VAL A 70 3.07 0.31 13.48
CA VAL A 70 4.30 -0.50 13.54
C VAL A 70 3.89 -1.95 13.32
N SER A 71 4.62 -2.66 12.45
CA SER A 71 4.38 -4.06 12.14
C SER A 71 5.62 -4.66 11.46
N SER A 72 5.60 -5.97 11.22
CA SER A 72 6.66 -6.71 10.55
C SER A 72 6.17 -7.23 9.21
N ILE A 73 6.97 -7.04 8.15
CA ILE A 73 6.70 -7.66 6.85
C ILE A 73 6.81 -9.18 7.04
N GLN A 74 5.72 -9.90 6.79
CA GLN A 74 5.63 -11.35 6.97
C GLN A 74 5.67 -12.09 5.64
N GLN A 75 5.16 -11.49 4.57
CA GLN A 75 5.05 -12.17 3.29
C GLN A 75 5.30 -11.24 2.12
N MET A 76 6.00 -11.76 1.11
CA MET A 76 6.12 -11.17 -0.22
C MET A 76 5.32 -12.00 -1.22
N VAL A 77 4.34 -11.38 -1.86
CA VAL A 77 3.51 -12.02 -2.88
C VAL A 77 3.91 -11.47 -4.25
N PHE A 78 4.56 -12.31 -5.05
CA PHE A 78 4.92 -11.98 -6.43
C PHE A 78 3.75 -12.23 -7.39
N ASN A 79 3.60 -11.33 -8.37
CA ASN A 79 2.51 -11.34 -9.34
C ASN A 79 1.14 -11.54 -8.66
N PRO A 80 0.75 -10.67 -7.72
CA PRO A 80 -0.44 -10.87 -6.90
C PRO A 80 -1.73 -10.77 -7.74
N ARG A 81 -2.75 -11.55 -7.36
CA ARG A 81 -4.13 -11.21 -7.72
C ARG A 81 -4.55 -9.96 -6.97
N TRP A 82 -5.29 -9.08 -7.64
CA TRP A 82 -5.86 -7.91 -6.98
C TRP A 82 -7.34 -8.14 -6.69
N TYR A 83 -7.68 -8.34 -5.43
CA TYR A 83 -9.07 -8.42 -4.98
C TYR A 83 -9.60 -6.99 -4.76
N VAL A 84 -10.73 -6.67 -5.41
CA VAL A 84 -11.34 -5.34 -5.32
C VAL A 84 -12.08 -5.23 -3.99
N SER A 85 -11.65 -4.28 -3.15
CA SER A 85 -12.30 -4.02 -1.87
C SER A 85 -13.68 -3.40 -2.06
N ASP A 86 -14.52 -3.48 -1.04
CA ASP A 86 -15.88 -2.95 -1.06
C ASP A 86 -15.88 -1.46 -1.47
N ARG A 87 -14.97 -0.68 -0.88
CA ARG A 87 -14.84 0.73 -1.19
C ARG A 87 -14.47 1.00 -2.66
N ILE A 88 -13.48 0.28 -3.19
CA ILE A 88 -13.03 0.51 -4.57
C ILE A 88 -14.09 0.03 -5.55
N SER A 89 -14.84 -1.02 -5.21
CA SER A 89 -15.95 -1.51 -6.01
C SER A 89 -17.00 -0.43 -6.26
N LEU A 90 -17.38 0.34 -5.22
CA LEU A 90 -18.31 1.47 -5.37
C LEU A 90 -17.79 2.58 -6.30
N GLU A 91 -16.47 2.81 -6.34
CA GLU A 91 -15.87 3.78 -7.28
C GLU A 91 -15.91 3.24 -8.72
N LEU A 92 -15.57 1.97 -8.91
CA LEU A 92 -15.57 1.33 -10.23
C LEU A 92 -16.97 1.14 -10.79
N ASP A 93 -17.98 0.88 -9.96
CA ASP A 93 -19.38 0.78 -10.39
C ASP A 93 -19.86 2.10 -11.05
N GLY A 94 -19.39 3.25 -10.54
CA GLY A 94 -19.65 4.55 -11.17
C GLY A 94 -18.96 4.73 -12.52
N GLU A 95 -17.72 4.25 -12.67
CA GLU A 95 -16.99 4.29 -13.94
C GLU A 95 -17.55 3.29 -14.97
N ALA A 96 -18.02 2.14 -14.51
CA ALA A 96 -18.62 1.09 -15.34
C ALA A 96 -20.06 1.41 -15.76
N ALA A 97 -20.72 2.40 -15.15
CA ALA A 97 -22.14 2.68 -15.36
C ALA A 97 -22.49 2.95 -16.84
N SER A 98 -21.56 3.53 -17.61
CA SER A 98 -21.76 3.82 -19.03
C SER A 98 -21.22 2.74 -19.97
N ASP A 99 -20.65 1.66 -19.43
CA ASP A 99 -19.89 0.68 -20.20
C ASP A 99 -20.07 -0.76 -19.70
N PRO A 100 -20.94 -1.54 -20.37
CA PRO A 100 -21.23 -2.93 -20.00
C PRO A 100 -20.00 -3.87 -19.99
N ASN A 101 -18.96 -3.55 -20.77
CA ASN A 101 -17.78 -4.38 -20.95
C ASN A 101 -16.56 -3.85 -20.15
N TYR A 102 -16.76 -2.83 -19.31
CA TYR A 102 -15.70 -2.17 -18.54
C TYR A 102 -14.82 -3.17 -17.76
N PHE A 103 -15.45 -4.03 -16.98
CA PHE A 103 -14.74 -5.00 -16.14
C PHE A 103 -14.00 -6.07 -16.96
N GLU A 104 -14.60 -6.53 -18.07
CA GLU A 104 -13.96 -7.51 -18.96
C GLU A 104 -12.71 -6.93 -19.63
N ARG A 105 -12.79 -5.70 -20.14
CA ARG A 105 -11.62 -5.03 -20.75
C ARG A 105 -10.48 -4.78 -19.77
N LEU A 106 -10.80 -4.61 -18.49
CA LEU A 106 -9.81 -4.53 -17.42
C LEU A 106 -9.31 -5.92 -16.98
N GLY A 107 -9.81 -7.02 -17.55
CA GLY A 107 -9.43 -8.38 -17.17
C GLY A 107 -9.88 -8.76 -15.76
N MET A 108 -10.98 -8.17 -15.29
CA MET A 108 -11.60 -8.52 -14.01
C MET A 108 -12.39 -9.82 -14.13
N VAL A 109 -12.35 -10.61 -13.07
CA VAL A 109 -13.05 -11.87 -12.95
C VAL A 109 -14.07 -11.78 -11.83
N LYS A 110 -15.31 -12.17 -12.12
CA LYS A 110 -16.39 -12.28 -11.13
C LYS A 110 -16.17 -13.51 -10.25
N MET A 111 -16.36 -13.33 -8.95
CA MET A 111 -16.32 -14.39 -7.94
C MET A 111 -17.72 -14.93 -7.66
N ALA A 112 -17.78 -16.10 -7.03
CA ALA A 112 -19.05 -16.66 -6.55
C ALA A 112 -19.63 -15.91 -5.34
N SER A 113 -18.77 -15.23 -4.56
CA SER A 113 -19.21 -14.39 -3.44
C SER A 113 -19.62 -12.99 -3.93
N SER A 114 -20.47 -12.33 -3.15
CA SER A 114 -20.96 -10.99 -3.46
C SER A 114 -20.50 -9.93 -2.44
N TYR A 115 -20.50 -8.68 -2.89
CA TYR A 115 -20.45 -7.52 -2.01
C TYR A 115 -21.76 -7.39 -1.21
N PRO A 116 -21.80 -6.61 -0.11
CA PRO A 116 -23.01 -6.41 0.67
C PRO A 116 -24.24 -5.89 -0.11
N TRP A 117 -24.03 -5.20 -1.23
CA TRP A 117 -25.11 -4.70 -2.09
C TRP A 117 -25.49 -5.66 -3.23
N GLY A 118 -24.99 -6.91 -3.20
CA GLY A 118 -25.45 -8.00 -4.05
C GLY A 118 -24.65 -8.25 -5.33
N SER A 119 -23.85 -7.29 -5.81
CA SER A 119 -23.02 -7.52 -7.00
C SER A 119 -21.87 -8.52 -6.71
N PRO A 120 -21.44 -9.32 -7.69
CA PRO A 120 -20.35 -10.26 -7.51
C PRO A 120 -19.04 -9.57 -7.12
N ARG A 121 -18.28 -10.15 -6.19
CA ARG A 121 -16.92 -9.70 -5.88
C ARG A 121 -16.02 -9.83 -7.10
N LEU A 122 -15.11 -8.88 -7.28
CA LEU A 122 -14.21 -8.85 -8.42
C LEU A 122 -12.77 -9.07 -7.97
N TYR A 123 -12.00 -9.79 -8.80
CA TYR A 123 -10.55 -9.75 -8.73
C TYR A 123 -9.93 -9.61 -10.12
N GLN A 124 -8.77 -8.96 -10.19
CA GLN A 124 -7.96 -8.90 -11.40
C GLN A 124 -6.85 -9.95 -11.34
N ARG A 125 -6.63 -10.64 -12.46
CA ARG A 125 -5.50 -11.55 -12.62
C ARG A 125 -4.18 -10.77 -12.63
N PRO A 126 -3.04 -11.43 -12.36
CA PRO A 126 -1.73 -10.80 -12.53
C PRO A 126 -1.51 -10.36 -13.98
N GLY A 127 -0.93 -9.18 -14.18
CA GLY A 127 -0.68 -8.65 -15.52
C GLY A 127 -0.20 -7.19 -15.51
N PRO A 128 0.17 -6.62 -16.66
CA PRO A 128 0.71 -5.25 -16.75
C PRO A 128 -0.22 -4.17 -16.23
N GLY A 129 -1.54 -4.37 -16.35
CA GLY A 129 -2.56 -3.43 -15.87
C GLY A 129 -2.95 -3.58 -14.40
N ASN A 130 -2.40 -4.57 -13.69
CA ASN A 130 -2.79 -4.88 -12.31
C ASN A 130 -2.35 -3.75 -11.36
N PRO A 131 -3.26 -3.10 -10.60
CA PRO A 131 -2.92 -1.98 -9.71
C PRO A 131 -1.91 -2.30 -8.61
N LEU A 132 -1.77 -3.57 -8.23
CA LEU A 132 -0.77 -4.06 -7.28
C LEU A 132 0.62 -4.28 -7.89
N GLY A 133 0.75 -4.14 -9.22
CA GLY A 133 1.99 -4.36 -9.95
C GLY A 133 2.53 -5.79 -9.79
N ARG A 134 3.85 -5.92 -9.64
CA ARG A 134 4.57 -7.20 -9.67
C ARG A 134 4.84 -7.81 -8.29
N VAL A 135 4.73 -7.04 -7.21
CA VAL A 135 4.99 -7.52 -5.86
C VAL A 135 4.16 -6.77 -4.82
N LYS A 136 3.66 -7.48 -3.81
CA LYS A 136 2.99 -6.95 -2.63
C LYS A 136 3.69 -7.46 -1.37
N PHE A 137 3.87 -6.61 -0.38
CA PHE A 137 4.45 -6.94 0.92
C PHE A 137 3.34 -6.83 1.98
N GLU A 138 3.03 -7.96 2.59
CA GLU A 138 2.01 -8.07 3.62
C GLU A 138 2.64 -8.00 5.00
N PHE A 139 1.95 -7.31 5.89
CA PHE A 139 2.29 -7.19 7.30
C PHE A 139 0.98 -7.16 8.11
N PRO A 140 0.93 -7.81 9.28
CA PRO A 140 -0.26 -7.79 10.13
C PRO A 140 -0.65 -6.36 10.45
N ASN A 141 -1.87 -6.01 10.07
CA ASN A 141 -2.46 -4.76 10.49
C ASN A 141 -3.96 -4.84 10.37
N VAL A 142 -4.57 -3.97 11.14
CA VAL A 142 -6.00 -3.89 11.32
C VAL A 142 -6.73 -3.01 10.30
N TYR A 143 -5.96 -2.31 9.47
CA TYR A 143 -6.46 -1.36 8.48
C TYR A 143 -6.52 -1.97 7.08
N ALA A 144 -6.12 -3.24 6.93
CA ALA A 144 -5.99 -3.95 5.67
C ALA A 144 -5.10 -3.20 4.64
N VAL A 145 -4.10 -2.46 5.11
CA VAL A 145 -3.13 -1.76 4.25
C VAL A 145 -1.90 -2.62 4.01
N PHE A 146 -1.21 -2.40 2.90
CA PHE A 146 0.03 -3.10 2.56
C PHE A 146 0.94 -2.20 1.72
N LEU A 147 2.18 -2.65 1.55
CA LEU A 147 3.14 -2.08 0.61
C LEU A 147 3.02 -2.83 -0.71
N HIS A 148 3.07 -2.15 -1.85
CA HIS A 148 2.99 -2.83 -3.13
C HIS A 148 3.61 -2.06 -4.29
N ASP A 149 3.79 -2.76 -5.40
CA ASP A 149 4.19 -2.19 -6.68
C ASP A 149 3.01 -1.47 -7.38
N THR A 150 3.25 -0.77 -8.48
CA THR A 150 2.15 -0.20 -9.28
C THR A 150 2.56 0.04 -10.73
N PRO A 151 1.67 -0.17 -11.72
CA PRO A 151 1.96 0.17 -13.11
C PRO A 151 2.01 1.69 -13.34
N LYS A 152 1.39 2.49 -12.47
CA LYS A 152 1.33 3.96 -12.59
C LYS A 152 2.64 4.63 -12.12
N LYS A 153 3.78 4.24 -12.69
CA LYS A 153 5.12 4.70 -12.30
C LYS A 153 5.35 6.20 -12.48
N PHE A 154 4.70 6.81 -13.46
CA PHE A 154 4.80 8.25 -13.71
C PHE A 154 4.34 9.11 -12.51
N LEU A 155 3.49 8.57 -11.61
CA LEU A 155 3.04 9.30 -10.41
C LEU A 155 4.16 9.58 -9.41
N PHE A 156 5.27 8.83 -9.44
CA PHE A 156 6.41 9.08 -8.56
C PHE A 156 7.21 10.34 -8.91
N GLN A 157 6.97 10.94 -10.08
CA GLN A 157 7.57 12.21 -10.48
C GLN A 157 6.84 13.43 -9.89
N ARG A 158 5.66 13.23 -9.29
CA ARG A 158 4.88 14.30 -8.67
C ARG A 158 5.47 14.69 -7.31
N ALA A 159 5.41 15.98 -6.97
CA ALA A 159 5.83 16.48 -5.67
C ALA A 159 4.90 15.97 -4.55
N ARG A 160 3.58 16.12 -4.74
CA ARG A 160 2.53 15.50 -3.91
C ARG A 160 2.25 14.10 -4.42
N ARG A 161 2.23 13.10 -3.53
CA ARG A 161 2.05 11.67 -3.86
C ARG A 161 1.00 10.98 -3.00
N ASP A 162 -0.04 11.69 -2.61
CA ASP A 162 -1.18 11.21 -1.84
C ASP A 162 -2.33 10.76 -2.77
N PHE A 163 -2.08 9.72 -3.58
CA PHE A 163 -3.00 9.25 -4.64
C PHE A 163 -3.64 7.88 -4.39
N SER A 164 -3.40 7.26 -3.22
CA SER A 164 -3.93 5.93 -2.91
C SER A 164 -5.12 5.96 -1.95
N HIS A 165 -5.69 4.78 -1.71
CA HIS A 165 -6.75 4.51 -0.75
C HIS A 165 -6.18 3.90 0.54
N GLY A 166 -5.06 4.44 1.02
CA GLY A 166 -4.41 4.05 2.28
C GLY A 166 -3.19 3.14 2.14
N CYS A 167 -3.16 2.27 1.12
CA CYS A 167 -1.99 1.42 0.82
C CYS A 167 -0.80 2.25 0.31
N MET A 168 0.42 1.73 0.50
CA MET A 168 1.65 2.44 0.11
C MET A 168 2.24 1.82 -1.15
N ARG A 169 2.41 2.61 -2.21
CA ARG A 169 3.00 2.15 -3.48
C ARG A 169 4.46 2.52 -3.57
N LEU A 170 5.31 1.62 -4.08
CA LEU A 170 6.76 1.82 -4.21
C LEU A 170 7.20 2.02 -5.66
N ASP A 171 8.10 2.98 -5.87
CA ASP A 171 8.65 3.30 -7.19
C ASP A 171 9.43 2.14 -7.79
N ARG A 172 10.23 1.45 -6.98
CA ARG A 172 11.08 0.33 -7.36
C ARG A 172 10.85 -0.85 -6.43
N ALA A 173 9.60 -1.29 -6.37
CA ALA A 173 9.16 -2.36 -5.48
C ALA A 173 9.94 -3.68 -5.65
N LEU A 174 10.30 -4.07 -6.88
CA LEU A 174 11.11 -5.27 -7.12
C LEU A 174 12.54 -5.13 -6.61
N ASP A 175 13.15 -3.95 -6.73
CA ASP A 175 14.49 -3.71 -6.16
C ASP A 175 14.44 -3.80 -4.64
N PHE A 176 13.38 -3.25 -4.04
CA PHE A 176 13.14 -3.36 -2.61
C PHE A 176 12.93 -4.83 -2.17
N ALA A 177 12.18 -5.63 -2.94
CA ALA A 177 12.02 -7.05 -2.67
C ALA A 177 13.36 -7.80 -2.71
N ARG A 178 14.20 -7.53 -3.72
CA ARG A 178 15.55 -8.10 -3.81
C ARG A 178 16.42 -7.71 -2.62
N LEU A 179 16.34 -6.46 -2.18
CA LEU A 179 17.05 -5.97 -1.00
C LEU A 179 16.62 -6.71 0.27
N LEU A 180 15.32 -6.89 0.48
CA LEU A 180 14.80 -7.62 1.63
C LEU A 180 15.22 -9.10 1.61
N LEU A 181 15.11 -9.76 0.46
CA LEU A 181 15.49 -11.17 0.27
C LEU A 181 16.99 -11.41 0.44
N ARG A 182 17.84 -10.50 -0.05
CA ARG A 182 19.30 -10.60 0.13
C ARG A 182 19.70 -10.64 1.60
N ASP A 183 18.97 -9.88 2.41
CA ASP A 183 19.23 -9.77 3.85
C ASP A 183 18.36 -10.76 4.65
N ASP A 184 17.53 -11.58 4.01
CA ASP A 184 16.77 -12.63 4.70
C ASP A 184 17.73 -13.78 5.05
N ALA A 185 17.87 -14.04 6.35
CA ALA A 185 18.79 -15.05 6.87
C ALA A 185 18.16 -16.46 6.89
N ASN A 186 16.91 -16.59 6.44
CA ASN A 186 16.24 -17.88 6.26
C ASN A 186 16.22 -18.27 4.78
N PRO A 187 17.19 -19.07 4.31
CA PRO A 187 17.19 -19.61 2.96
C PRO A 187 16.28 -20.84 2.88
N THR A 188 14.98 -20.71 3.18
CA THR A 188 13.86 -21.63 2.83
C THR A 188 12.62 -21.32 3.66
#